data_AF-A0A1F4E3K3-F1
#
_entry.id   AF-A0A1F4E3K3-F1
#
_cell.length_a   1.000
_cell.length_b   1.000
_cell.length_c   1.000
_cell.angle_alpha   90.00
_cell.angle_beta   90.00
_cell.angle_gamma   90.00
#
_symmetry.space_group_name_H-M   'P 1'
#
loop_
_entity.id
_entity.type
_entity.pdbx_description
1 polymer ?
#
loop_
_entity_poly.entity_id
_entity_poly.type
_entity_poly.pdbx_seq_one_letter_code
_entity_poly.pdbx_strand_id
1 'polypeptide(L)' 'MQIATGTVVGGKVIVEGDPLPEGAVVTILAREADETFEVPPELEAELVESIAQAERGETIYAEELLERLRRIA' A
#
# COMPACT_ATOMS: atom_id res chain seq x y z
N MET A 1 5.32 6.07 -9.62
CA MET A 1 5.13 5.91 -8.17
C MET A 1 6.13 4.86 -7.74
N GLN A 2 7.01 5.15 -6.80
CA GLN A 2 7.99 4.19 -6.31
C GLN A 2 7.65 3.85 -4.86
N ILE A 3 7.79 2.57 -4.50
CA ILE A 3 7.67 2.12 -3.12
C ILE A 3 9.09 1.98 -2.58
N ALA A 4 9.41 2.75 -1.55
CA ALA A 4 10.68 2.68 -0.87
C ALA A 4 10.45 2.37 0.61
N THR A 5 11.36 1.60 1.19
CA THR A 5 11.34 1.30 2.62
C THR A 5 12.13 2.38 3.37
N GLY A 6 11.67 2.77 4.54
CA GLY A 6 12.38 3.74 5.36
C GLY A 6 12.11 3.54 6.85
N THR A 7 13.04 4.00 7.67
CA THR A 7 12.98 3.90 9.14
C THR A 7 12.90 5.30 9.74
N VAL A 8 12.12 5.46 10.81
CA VAL A 8 12.05 6.73 11.54
C VAL A 8 13.24 6.88 12.49
N VAL A 9 14.07 7.90 12.27
CA VAL A 9 15.20 8.26 13.14
C VAL A 9 15.08 9.74 13.52
N GLY A 10 14.95 10.03 14.82
CA GLY A 10 14.81 11.41 15.31
C GLY A 10 13.60 12.15 14.75
N GLY A 11 12.49 11.45 14.51
CA GLY A 11 11.26 12.01 13.94
C GLY A 11 11.30 12.25 12.43
N LYS A 12 12.33 11.76 11.73
CA LYS A 12 12.47 11.85 10.27
C LYS A 12 12.46 10.47 9.65
N VAL A 13 11.79 10.31 8.52
CA VAL A 13 11.87 9.07 7.72
C VAL A 13 13.19 9.07 6.95
N ILE A 14 14.03 8.09 7.22
CA ILE A 14 15.26 7.82 6.48
C ILE A 14 14.94 6.73 5.47
N VAL A 15 14.97 7.08 4.19
CA VAL A 15 14.66 6.15 3.09
C VAL A 15 15.91 5.34 2.74
N GLU A 16 15.76 4.03 2.60
CA GLU A 16 16.82 3.12 2.16
C GLU A 16 16.85 2.99 0.64
N GLY A 17 18.03 2.75 0.08
CA GLY A 17 18.22 2.54 -1.36
C GLY A 17 18.52 3.83 -2.12
N ASP A 18 18.03 3.91 -3.37
CA ASP A 18 18.34 5.01 -4.27
C ASP A 18 17.74 6.34 -3.78
N PRO A 19 18.46 7.46 -3.96
CA PRO A 19 17.98 8.77 -3.55
C PRO A 19 16.72 9.15 -4.33
N LEU A 20 15.73 9.69 -3.62
CA LEU A 20 14.54 10.26 -4.25
C LEU A 20 14.94 11.48 -5.10
N PRO A 21 14.31 11.71 -6.27
CA PRO A 21 14.58 12.88 -7.09
C PRO A 21 14.35 14.18 -6.30
N GLU A 22 15.23 15.16 -6.52
CA GLU A 22 15.08 16.48 -5.92
C GLU A 22 13.73 17.11 -6.33
N GLY A 23 13.03 17.70 -5.36
CA GLY A 23 11.71 18.31 -5.56
C GLY A 23 10.54 17.33 -5.61
N ALA A 24 10.76 16.02 -5.40
CA ALA A 24 9.66 15.05 -5.36
C ALA A 24 8.72 15.28 -4.16
N VAL A 25 7.41 15.30 -4.43
CA VAL A 25 6.37 15.28 -3.39
C VAL A 25 6.17 13.83 -2.94
N VAL A 26 6.33 13.59 -1.64
CA VAL A 26 6.22 12.24 -1.05
C VAL A 26 4.97 12.12 -0.20
N THR A 27 4.34 10.95 -0.25
CA THR A 27 3.27 10.55 0.68
C THR A 27 3.85 9.51 1.62
N ILE A 28 3.73 9.73 2.93
CA ILE A 28 4.22 8.81 3.96
C ILE A 28 3.00 8.08 4.54
N LEU A 29 3.03 6.75 4.48
CA LEU A 29 2.05 5.88 5.12
C LEU A 29 2.73 5.26 6.36
N ALA A 30 2.44 5.80 7.53
CA ALA A 30 2.84 5.19 8.79
C ALA A 30 1.75 4.19 9.19
N ARG A 31 2.10 2.89 9.26
CA ARG A 31 1.23 1.93 9.94
C ARG A 31 1.24 2.28 11.42
N GLU A 32 0.08 2.51 12.00
CA GLU A 32 -0.07 2.46 13.46
C GLU A 32 0.29 1.04 13.92
N ALA A 33 0.58 0.86 15.22
CA ALA A 33 0.94 -0.47 15.77
C ALA A 33 -0.09 -1.53 15.36
N ASP A 34 0.23 -2.82 15.52
CA ASP A 34 -0.68 -3.96 15.26
C ASP A 34 -1.99 -3.86 16.06
N GLU A 35 -2.87 -2.94 15.66
CA GLU A 35 -4.20 -2.75 16.17
C GLU A 35 -5.10 -3.66 15.36
N THR A 36 -5.70 -4.60 16.07
CA THR A 36 -6.79 -5.39 15.54
C THR A 36 -7.99 -4.48 15.33
N PHE A 37 -8.68 -4.63 14.21
CA PHE A 37 -9.92 -3.91 13.90
C PHE A 37 -11.08 -4.89 13.82
N GLU A 38 -12.26 -4.44 14.23
CA GLU A 38 -13.50 -5.22 14.10
C GLU A 38 -13.99 -5.15 12.66
N VAL A 39 -14.38 -6.31 12.11
CA VAL A 39 -14.87 -6.44 10.74
C VAL A 39 -16.20 -7.18 10.75
N PRO A 40 -17.24 -6.66 10.07
CA PRO A 40 -18.47 -7.41 9.86
C PRO A 40 -18.19 -8.77 9.18
N PRO A 41 -18.86 -9.87 9.58
CA PRO A 41 -18.61 -11.20 9.02
C PRO A 41 -18.67 -11.28 7.49
N GLU A 42 -19.53 -10.47 6.87
CA GLU A 42 -19.65 -10.36 5.42
C GLU A 42 -18.37 -9.81 4.75
N LEU A 43 -17.72 -8.81 5.36
CA LEU A 43 -16.48 -8.23 4.85
C LEU A 43 -15.28 -9.14 5.14
N GLU A 44 -15.30 -9.87 6.26
CA GLU A 44 -14.28 -10.90 6.53
C GLU A 44 -14.34 -12.01 5.47
N ALA A 45 -15.55 -12.49 5.13
CA ALA A 45 -15.72 -13.48 4.08
C ALA A 45 -15.26 -12.95 2.70
N GLU A 46 -15.56 -11.70 2.38
CA GLU A 46 -15.10 -11.03 1.15
C GLU A 46 -13.57 -10.93 1.09
N LEU A 47 -12.93 -10.57 2.21
CA LEU A 47 -11.46 -10.51 2.31
C LEU A 47 -10.82 -11.88 2.11
N VAL A 48 -11.37 -12.93 2.73
CA VAL A 48 -10.87 -14.31 2.58
C VAL A 48 -10.97 -14.78 1.12
N GLU A 49 -12.08 -14.50 0.43
CA GLU A 49 -12.19 -14.82 -1.00
C GLU A 49 -11.19 -14.02 -1.84
N SER A 50 -10.99 -12.74 -1.53
CA SER A 50 -10.02 -11.89 -2.24
C SER A 50 -8.58 -12.41 -2.10
N ILE A 51 -8.22 -12.92 -0.91
CA ILE A 51 -6.92 -13.58 -0.69
C ILE A 51 -6.81 -14.84 -1.56
N ALA A 52 -7.85 -15.68 -1.58
CA ALA A 52 -7.86 -16.90 -2.38
C ALA A 52 -7.79 -16.60 -3.89
N GLN A 53 -8.42 -15.52 -4.37
CA GLN A 53 -8.30 -15.02 -5.74
C GLN A 53 -6.85 -14.65 -6.07
N ALA A 54 -6.19 -13.91 -5.17
CA ALA A 54 -4.79 -13.53 -5.36
C ALA A 54 -3.86 -14.75 -5.41
N GLU A 55 -4.09 -15.77 -4.57
CA GLU A 55 -3.34 -17.03 -4.60
C GLU A 55 -3.54 -17.82 -5.90
N ARG A 56 -4.73 -17.73 -6.50
CA ARG A 56 -5.02 -18.30 -7.84
C ARG A 56 -4.45 -17.46 -8.99
N GLY A 57 -3.86 -16.30 -8.70
CA GLY A 57 -3.33 -15.38 -9.69
C GLY A 57 -4.39 -14.51 -10.38
N GLU A 58 -5.60 -14.44 -9.83
CA GLU A 58 -6.68 -13.57 -10.30
C GLU A 58 -6.42 -12.12 -9.87
N THR A 59 -5.33 -11.54 -10.38
CA THR A 59 -4.83 -10.20 -10.02
C THR A 59 -4.67 -9.33 -11.27
N ILE A 60 -4.50 -8.02 -11.05
CA ILE A 60 -4.12 -7.06 -12.11
C ILE A 60 -2.74 -6.47 -11.80
N TYR A 61 -2.06 -5.99 -12.84
CA TYR A 61 -0.79 -5.29 -12.66
C TYR A 61 -0.99 -3.95 -11.95
N ALA A 62 0.01 -3.55 -11.17
CA ALA A 62 -0.04 -2.30 -10.40
C ALA A 62 -0.22 -1.08 -11.30
N GLU A 63 0.38 -1.08 -12.49
CA GLU A 63 0.25 -0.03 -13.50
C GLU A 63 -1.19 0.13 -13.96
N GLU A 64 -1.89 -0.99 -14.19
CA GLU A 64 -3.29 -1.00 -14.60
C GLU A 64 -4.22 -0.47 -13.49
N LEU A 65 -3.98 -0.87 -12.24
CA LEU A 65 -4.71 -0.37 -11.09
C LEU A 65 -4.58 1.16 -10.98
N LEU A 66 -3.36 1.68 -11.09
CA LEU A 66 -3.10 3.12 -10.99
C LEU A 66 -3.76 3.91 -12.13
N GLU A 67 -3.80 3.36 -13.34
CA GLU A 67 -4.50 3.97 -14.46
C GLU A 67 -6.02 4.00 -14.24
N ARG A 68 -6.61 2.93 -13.67
CA ARG A 68 -8.03 2.89 -13.29
C ARG A 68 -8.37 3.96 -12.25
N LEU A 69 -7.56 4.09 -11.19
CA LEU A 69 -7.81 5.08 -10.13
C LEU A 69 -7.77 6.53 -10.62
N ARG A 70 -6.86 6.86 -11.55
CA ARG A 70 -6.80 8.20 -12.15
C ARG A 70 -8.04 8.58 -12.96
N ARG A 71 -8.84 7.61 -13.41
CA ARG A 71 -10.09 7.86 -14.15
C ARG A 71 -11.30 8.11 -13.25
N ILE A 72 -11.18 7.76 -11.97
CA ILE A 72 -12.27 7.86 -10.98
C ILE A 72 -12.11 9.12 -10.10
N ALA A 73 -10.89 9.67 -10.03
CA ALA A 73 -10.59 10.95 -9.39
C ALA A 73 -10.83 12.13 -10.34
#